data_AF-A0A537N3H8-F1
#
_entry.id   AF-A0A537N3H8-F1
#
_cell.length_a   1.000
_cell.length_b   1.000
_cell.length_c   1.000
_cell.angle_alpha   90.00
_cell.angle_beta   90.00
_cell.angle_gamma   90.00
#
_symmetry.space_group_name_H-M   'P 1'
#
loop_
_entity.id
_entity.type
_entity.pdbx_description
1 polymer ?
#
loop_
_entity_poly.entity_id
_entity_poly.type
_entity_poly.pdbx_seq_one_letter_code
_entity_poly.pdbx_strand_id
1 'polypeptide(L)' 'MPQLARIALGALGAGAAIHWIAKEVRRLNEEFERARSATAVDAGVRSTFPTLRRDPRSGEWRVR' A
#
# COMPACT_ATOMS: atom_id res chain seq x y z
N MET A 1 40.52 2.66 22.40
CA MET A 1 39.96 2.08 21.15
C MET A 1 38.51 2.55 20.96
N PRO A 2 38.17 3.66 20.26
CA PRO A 2 36.75 4.04 20.25
C PRO A 2 36.09 4.32 18.89
N GLN A 3 36.78 4.62 17.80
CA GLN A 3 36.08 5.02 16.57
C GLN A 3 35.41 3.84 15.86
N LEU A 4 36.12 2.73 15.67
CA LEU A 4 35.56 1.54 15.01
C LEU A 4 34.35 0.97 15.78
N ALA A 5 34.41 0.94 17.11
CA ALA A 5 33.31 0.46 17.95
C ALA A 5 32.05 1.34 17.81
N ARG A 6 32.21 2.67 17.74
CA ARG A 6 31.09 3.60 17.55
C ARG A 6 30.44 3.44 16.18
N ILE A 7 31.24 3.26 15.14
CA ILE A 7 30.75 3.00 13.78
C ILE A 7 30.00 1.67 13.73
N ALA A 8 30.56 0.62 14.32
CA ALA A 8 29.91 -0.70 14.36
C ALA A 8 28.57 -0.65 15.11
N LEU A 9 28.52 0.00 16.27
CA LEU A 9 27.27 0.20 17.02
C LEU A 9 26.22 0.98 16.21
N GLY A 10 26.64 2.04 15.51
CA GLY A 10 25.75 2.81 14.65
C GLY A 10 25.19 1.96 13.49
N ALA A 11 26.05 1.19 12.82
CA ALA A 11 25.65 0.32 11.72
C ALA A 11 24.69 -0.78 12.19
N LEU A 12 24.96 -1.40 13.34
CA LEU A 12 24.09 -2.43 13.92
C LEU A 12 22.73 -1.85 14.33
N GLY A 13 22.71 -0.67 14.96
CA GLY A 13 21.47 0.01 15.32
C GLY A 13 20.62 0.37 14.10
N ALA A 14 21.24 0.92 13.05
CA ALA A 14 20.57 1.24 11.81
C ALA A 14 20.01 -0.02 11.13
N GLY A 15 20.78 -1.10 11.07
CA GLY A 15 20.34 -2.37 10.50
C GLY A 15 19.15 -2.97 11.25
N ALA A 16 19.17 -2.94 12.58
CA ALA A 16 18.05 -3.40 13.40
C ALA A 16 16.78 -2.57 13.17
N ALA A 17 16.90 -1.24 13.10
CA ALA A 17 15.78 -0.35 12.82
C ALA A 17 15.18 -0.61 11.44
N ILE A 18 16.00 -0.74 10.40
CA ILE A 18 15.54 -1.05 9.03
C ILE A 18 14.82 -2.40 9.00
N HIS A 19 15.39 -3.42 9.64
CA HIS A 19 14.77 -4.75 9.72
C HIS A 19 13.38 -4.68 10.37
N TRP A 20 13.28 -3.96 11.48
CA TRP A 20 12.02 -3.79 12.20
C TRP A 20 10.98 -3.01 11.37
N ILE A 21 11.37 -1.89 10.75
CA ILE A 21 10.48 -1.11 9.86
C ILE A 21 10.00 -1.99 8.71
N ALA A 22 10.89 -2.72 8.05
CA ALA A 22 10.52 -3.58 6.94
C ALA A 22 9.55 -4.69 7.37
N LYS A 23 9.71 -5.24 8.58
CA LYS A 23 8.77 -6.20 9.16
C LYS A 23 7.41 -5.56 9.39
N GLU A 24 7.35 -4.37 9.97
CA GLU A 24 6.09 -3.69 10.27
C GLU A 24 5.37 -3.24 9.01
N VAL A 25 6.10 -2.74 8.00
CA VAL A 25 5.52 -2.40 6.69
C VAL A 25 4.92 -3.63 6.02
N ARG A 26 5.60 -4.78 6.07
CA ARG A 26 5.04 -6.03 5.53
C ARG A 26 3.75 -6.42 6.24
N ARG A 27 3.73 -6.35 7.57
CA ARG A 27 2.55 -6.63 8.38
C ARG A 27 1.37 -5.72 8.03
N LEU A 28 1.62 -4.42 7.92
CA LEU A 28 0.59 -3.45 7.49
C LEU A 28 0.11 -3.72 6.08
N ASN A 29 1.01 -4.07 5.16
CA ASN A 29 0.64 -4.37 3.78
C ASN A 29 -0.24 -5.63 3.69
N GLU A 30 0.01 -6.65 4.52
CA GLU A 30 -0.86 -7.82 4.65
C GLU A 30 -2.24 -7.46 5.22
N GLU A 31 -2.32 -6.46 6.10
CA GLU A 31 -3.59 -5.91 6.58
C GLU A 31 -4.35 -5.15 5.48
N PHE A 32 -3.65 -4.32 4.70
CA PHE A 32 -4.22 -3.61 3.56
C PHE A 32 -4.69 -4.55 2.47
N GLU A 33 -3.95 -5.61 2.16
CA GLU A 33 -4.35 -6.58 1.13
C GLU A 33 -5.58 -7.38 1.59
N ARG A 34 -5.68 -7.71 2.88
CA ARG A 34 -6.91 -8.30 3.46
C ARG A 34 -8.09 -7.35 3.40
N ALA A 35 -7.90 -6.07 3.71
CA ALA A 35 -8.96 -5.07 3.57
C ALA A 35 -9.37 -4.88 2.10
N ARG A 36 -8.40 -4.82 1.18
CA ARG A 36 -8.62 -4.70 -0.26
C ARG A 36 -9.36 -5.89 -0.83
N SER A 37 -8.98 -7.10 -0.45
CA SER A 37 -9.69 -8.31 -0.86
C SER A 37 -11.10 -8.34 -0.29
N ALA A 38 -11.31 -7.92 0.97
CA ALA A 38 -12.65 -7.75 1.53
C ALA A 38 -13.50 -6.70 0.77
N THR A 39 -12.91 -5.56 0.38
CA THR A 39 -13.57 -4.54 -0.45
C THR A 39 -13.77 -4.99 -1.91
N ALA A 40 -12.89 -5.83 -2.45
CA ALA A 40 -13.02 -6.39 -3.80
C ALA A 40 -14.18 -7.40 -3.90
N VAL A 41 -14.54 -8.07 -2.79
CA VAL A 41 -15.78 -8.85 -2.68
C VAL A 41 -17.02 -7.94 -2.78
N ASP A 42 -16.88 -6.64 -2.49
CA ASP A 42 -17.95 -5.66 -2.57
C ASP A 42 -18.15 -5.11 -4.00
N ALA A 43 -18.31 -6.03 -4.95
CA ALA A 43 -18.78 -5.71 -6.30
C ALA A 43 -20.12 -4.95 -6.28
N GLY A 44 -20.91 -5.12 -5.20
CA GLY A 44 -22.12 -4.37 -4.91
C GLY A 44 -21.87 -2.88 -4.75
N VAL A 45 -20.93 -2.44 -3.90
CA VAL A 45 -20.59 -1.01 -3.76
C VAL A 45 -20.05 -0.39 -5.05
N ARG A 46 -19.36 -1.17 -5.89
CA ARG A 46 -18.91 -0.67 -7.20
C ARG A 46 -20.06 -0.38 -8.17
N SER A 47 -21.20 -1.05 -8.01
CA SER A 47 -22.44 -0.72 -8.73
C SER A 47 -23.10 0.58 -8.22
N THR A 48 -22.85 0.94 -6.96
CA THR A 48 -23.32 2.20 -6.34
C THR A 48 -22.55 3.43 -6.85
N PHE A 49 -21.29 3.25 -7.28
CA PHE A 49 -20.44 4.31 -7.84
C PHE A 49 -20.02 3.99 -9.29
N PRO A 50 -20.96 4.03 -10.24
CA PRO A 50 -20.65 3.63 -11.59
C PRO A 50 -19.80 4.70 -12.29
N THR A 51 -18.76 4.25 -13.00
CA THR A 51 -17.80 5.18 -13.64
C THR A 51 -18.39 5.73 -14.93
N LEU A 52 -18.34 7.05 -15.11
CA LEU A 52 -18.73 7.69 -16.35
C LEU A 52 -17.70 7.39 -17.45
N ARG A 53 -18.18 6.97 -18.62
CA ARG A 53 -17.39 6.79 -19.83
C ARG A 53 -17.90 7.72 -20.91
N ARG A 54 -16.99 8.41 -21.60
CA ARG A 54 -17.32 9.26 -22.73
C ARG A 54 -17.72 8.41 -23.94
N ASP A 55 -18.91 8.65 -24.49
CA ASP A 55 -19.38 8.05 -25.74
C ASP A 55 -18.54 8.59 -26.90
N PRO A 56 -17.84 7.74 -27.67
CA PRO A 56 -17.03 8.18 -28.80
C PRO A 56 -17.85 8.70 -29.99
N ARG A 57 -19.15 8.40 -30.07
CA ARG A 57 -20.04 8.83 -31.16
C ARG A 57 -20.72 10.16 -30.87
N SER A 58 -21.20 10.37 -29.64
CA SER A 58 -21.91 11.60 -29.25
C SER A 58 -21.07 12.57 -28.42
N GLY A 59 -19.96 12.12 -27.85
CA GLY A 59 -19.13 12.91 -26.93
C GLY A 59 -19.73 13.09 -25.54
N GLU A 60 -20.93 12.56 -25.28
CA GLU A 60 -21.61 12.63 -23.99
C GLU A 60 -21.01 11.67 -22.97
N TRP A 61 -21.10 12.01 -21.69
CA TRP A 61 -20.71 11.12 -20.61
C TRP A 61 -21.88 10.20 -20.26
N ARG A 62 -21.68 8.89 -20.34
CA ARG A 62 -22.69 7.89 -19.95
C ARG A 62 -22.14 6.94 -18.89
N VAL A 63 -23.03 6.51 -18.03
CA VAL A 63 -22.74 5.47 -17.04
C VAL A 63 -22.44 4.17 -17.79
N ARG A 64 -21.37 3.47 -17.40
CA ARG A 64 -21.00 2.17 -17.99
C ARG A 64 -21.95 1.06 -17.55
#